data_AF-A0A6L6JNF5-F1
#
_entry.id   AF-A0A6L6JNF5-F1
#
_cell.length_a   1.000
_cell.length_b   1.000
_cell.length_c   1.000
_cell.angle_alpha   90.00
_cell.angle_beta   90.00
_cell.angle_gamma   90.00
#
_symmetry.space_group_name_H-M   'P 1'
#
loop_
_entity.id
_entity.type
_entity.pdbx_description
1 polymer ?
#
loop_
_entity_poly.entity_id
_entity_poly.type
_entity_poly.pdbx_seq_one_letter_code
_entity_poly.pdbx_strand_id
1 'polypeptide(L)'
;MTQMKVNRGFTLIELMIAMVLGLLIVGVTLTVYLSTVRGSSETLKSARLNHDLESAMSLMVNDIRRAGYWGGAVPEADIFENPFTNQDVAGSAPIGNPSVSCFLYSYDFDADENVDTDEYYGFKLDGTTIRMRLTGTAGNGNTDCNDGNWAGELIDSDIVSINSLQFLPTSTCLNADITDDEIAAAGAGVSPVNQSNTVSCEVAAAGNALANSNDRIIERREVNIVLTGSLVDDANVTKTVNSTVIIRNDNLYRLP
;
A
#
# COMPACT_ATOMS: atom_id res chain seq x y z
N MET A 1 61.81 -48.52 -36.21
CA MET A 1 62.02 -49.11 -34.87
C MET A 1 61.12 -48.37 -33.89
N THR A 2 59.98 -48.98 -33.56
CA THR A 2 59.01 -48.42 -32.61
C THR A 2 59.34 -49.00 -31.24
N GLN A 3 59.93 -48.19 -30.36
CA GLN A 3 60.20 -48.54 -28.97
C GLN A 3 58.88 -48.85 -28.26
N MET A 4 58.67 -50.10 -27.84
CA MET A 4 57.54 -50.46 -26.99
C MET A 4 57.78 -49.90 -25.59
N LYS A 5 56.99 -48.89 -25.21
CA LYS A 5 56.97 -48.38 -23.83
C LYS A 5 56.45 -49.47 -22.89
N VAL A 6 57.22 -49.79 -21.86
CA VAL A 6 56.81 -50.66 -20.76
C VAL A 6 55.90 -49.85 -19.83
N ASN A 7 54.66 -50.28 -19.67
CA ASN A 7 53.74 -49.68 -18.69
C ASN A 7 54.08 -50.19 -17.29
N ARG A 8 54.54 -49.31 -16.40
CA ARG A 8 54.68 -49.60 -14.97
C ARG A 8 53.30 -49.48 -14.32
N GLY A 9 52.84 -50.56 -13.67
CA GLY A 9 51.58 -50.57 -12.91
C GLY A 9 51.66 -49.79 -11.60
N PHE A 10 50.50 -49.42 -11.06
CA PHE A 10 50.39 -48.73 -9.77
C PHE A 10 50.48 -49.68 -8.59
N THR A 11 51.03 -49.20 -7.48
CA THR A 11 51.03 -49.93 -6.21
C THR A 11 49.65 -49.87 -5.54
N LEU A 12 49.34 -50.87 -4.71
CA LEU A 12 48.07 -50.92 -3.98
C LEU A 12 47.89 -49.70 -3.07
N ILE A 13 48.98 -49.20 -2.49
CA ILE A 13 48.96 -47.99 -1.64
C ILE A 13 48.73 -46.71 -2.45
N GLU A 14 49.27 -46.57 -3.66
CA GLU A 14 48.95 -45.44 -4.56
C GLU A 14 47.46 -45.42 -4.92
N LEU A 15 46.86 -46.59 -5.15
CA LEU A 15 45.43 -46.70 -5.46
C LEU A 15 44.57 -46.33 -4.24
N MET A 16 44.95 -46.76 -3.04
CA MET A 16 44.28 -46.36 -1.81
C MET A 16 44.38 -44.86 -1.55
N ILE A 17 45.57 -44.27 -1.70
CA ILE A 17 45.78 -42.82 -1.53
C ILE A 17 44.96 -42.02 -2.55
N ALA A 18 44.96 -42.43 -3.83
CA ALA A 18 44.20 -41.76 -4.87
C ALA A 18 42.69 -41.78 -4.61
N MET A 19 42.13 -42.91 -4.14
CA MET A 19 40.71 -43.00 -3.79
C MET A 19 40.35 -42.11 -2.60
N VAL A 20 41.18 -42.10 -1.55
CA VAL A 20 40.96 -41.25 -0.37
C VAL A 20 40.97 -39.77 -0.75
N LEU A 21 41.95 -39.34 -1.55
CA LEU A 21 42.02 -37.96 -2.04
C LEU A 21 40.85 -37.62 -2.97
N GLY A 22 40.43 -38.55 -3.84
CA GLY A 22 39.25 -38.39 -4.70
C GLY A 22 37.97 -38.18 -3.91
N LEU A 23 37.74 -38.99 -2.87
CA LEU A 23 36.58 -38.84 -1.99
C LEU A 23 36.61 -37.52 -1.21
N LEU A 24 37.79 -37.09 -0.75
CA LEU A 24 37.94 -35.82 -0.05
C LEU A 24 37.55 -34.64 -0.96
N ILE A 25 38.04 -34.62 -2.20
CA ILE A 25 37.73 -33.56 -3.16
C ILE A 25 36.24 -33.55 -3.48
N VAL A 26 35.62 -34.70 -3.75
CA VAL A 26 34.17 -34.79 -4.03
C VAL A 26 33.34 -34.34 -2.83
N GLY A 27 33.76 -34.69 -1.61
CA GLY A 27 33.11 -34.23 -0.39
C GLY A 27 33.13 -32.71 -0.27
N VAL A 28 34.28 -32.08 -0.52
CA VAL A 28 34.43 -30.62 -0.49
C VAL A 28 33.64 -29.94 -1.59
N THR A 29 33.67 -30.44 -2.83
CA THR A 29 32.93 -29.81 -3.94
C THR A 29 31.42 -29.95 -3.76
N LEU A 30 30.94 -31.06 -3.20
CA LEU A 30 29.53 -31.26 -2.90
C LEU A 30 29.02 -30.29 -1.83
N THR A 31 29.79 -30.05 -0.76
CA THR A 31 29.37 -29.10 0.29
C THR A 31 29.31 -27.66 -0.24
N VAL A 32 30.28 -27.25 -1.06
CA VAL A 32 30.25 -25.95 -1.73
C VAL A 32 29.04 -25.85 -2.66
N TYR A 33 28.79 -26.87 -3.48
CA TYR A 33 27.64 -26.90 -4.39
C TYR A 33 26.30 -26.78 -3.64
N LEU A 34 26.11 -27.56 -2.56
CA LEU A 34 24.91 -27.48 -1.73
C LEU A 34 24.74 -26.11 -1.09
N SER A 35 25.84 -25.49 -0.63
CA SER A 35 25.81 -24.13 -0.09
C SER A 35 25.39 -23.11 -1.16
N THR A 36 25.92 -23.22 -2.38
CA THR A 36 25.55 -22.34 -3.49
C THR A 36 24.09 -22.51 -3.90
N VAL A 37 23.59 -23.74 -3.97
CA VAL A 37 22.18 -24.03 -4.31
C VAL A 37 21.24 -23.45 -3.26
N ARG A 38 21.54 -23.64 -1.97
CA ARG A 38 20.76 -23.05 -0.87
C ARG A 38 20.74 -21.53 -0.92
N GLY A 39 21.91 -20.91 -1.03
CA GLY A 39 22.00 -19.44 -1.13
C GLY A 39 21.29 -18.87 -2.36
N SER A 40 21.34 -19.58 -3.50
CA SER A 40 20.60 -19.20 -4.71
C SER A 40 19.09 -19.29 -4.50
N SER A 41 18.62 -20.36 -3.84
CA SER A 41 17.20 -20.54 -3.52
C SER A 41 16.68 -19.44 -2.59
N GLU A 42 17.41 -19.11 -1.52
CA GLU A 42 17.09 -18.03 -0.59
C GLU A 42 17.03 -16.67 -1.30
N THR A 43 18.00 -16.41 -2.18
CA THR A 43 18.04 -15.17 -2.98
C THR A 43 16.82 -15.06 -3.90
N LEU A 44 16.45 -16.14 -4.60
CA LEU A 44 15.28 -16.16 -5.48
C LEU A 44 13.98 -15.98 -4.69
N LYS A 45 13.86 -16.66 -3.55
CA LYS A 45 12.73 -16.56 -2.63
C LYS A 45 12.53 -15.13 -2.13
N SER A 46 13.61 -14.47 -1.69
CA SER A 46 13.61 -13.07 -1.26
C SER A 46 13.27 -12.10 -2.41
N ALA A 47 13.83 -12.33 -3.60
CA ALA A 47 13.53 -11.53 -4.78
C ALA A 47 12.07 -11.63 -5.21
N ARG A 48 11.47 -12.83 -5.14
CA ARG A 48 10.04 -13.04 -5.38
C ARG A 48 9.19 -12.30 -4.35
N LEU A 49 9.45 -12.49 -3.05
CA LEU A 49 8.72 -11.77 -2.00
C LEU A 49 8.75 -10.25 -2.23
N ASN A 50 9.93 -9.71 -2.56
CA ASN A 50 10.06 -8.30 -2.86
C ASN A 50 9.24 -7.89 -4.09
N HIS A 51 9.26 -8.69 -5.16
CA HIS A 51 8.46 -8.42 -6.36
C HIS A 51 6.96 -8.43 -6.09
N ASP A 52 6.47 -9.41 -5.31
CA ASP A 52 5.05 -9.57 -5.02
C ASP A 52 4.53 -8.41 -4.15
N LEU A 53 5.28 -8.02 -3.10
CA LEU A 53 4.92 -6.89 -2.24
C LEU A 53 4.97 -5.54 -2.98
N GLU A 54 5.99 -5.31 -3.81
CA GLU A 54 6.10 -4.08 -4.62
C GLU A 54 5.00 -4.01 -5.68
N SER A 55 4.63 -5.14 -6.28
CA SER A 55 3.54 -5.21 -7.26
C SER A 55 2.19 -4.90 -6.62
N ALA A 56 1.90 -5.50 -5.46
CA ALA A 56 0.69 -5.20 -4.70
C ALA A 56 0.66 -3.74 -4.21
N MET A 57 1.79 -3.22 -3.72
CA MET A 57 1.91 -1.82 -3.31
C MET A 57 1.66 -0.87 -4.48
N SER A 58 2.27 -1.12 -5.64
CA SER A 58 2.06 -0.31 -6.85
C SER A 58 0.61 -0.31 -7.28
N LEU A 59 -0.06 -1.46 -7.23
CA LEU A 59 -1.47 -1.58 -7.55
C LEU A 59 -2.33 -0.79 -6.56
N MET A 60 -2.13 -0.95 -5.24
CA MET A 60 -2.84 -0.17 -4.22
C MET A 60 -2.65 1.34 -4.41
N VAL A 61 -1.42 1.79 -4.61
CA VAL A 61 -1.08 3.21 -4.78
C VAL A 61 -1.74 3.79 -6.04
N ASN A 62 -1.70 3.07 -7.17
CA ASN A 62 -2.27 3.58 -8.42
C ASN A 62 -3.81 3.63 -8.39
N ASP A 63 -4.43 2.72 -7.65
CA ASP A 63 -5.87 2.64 -7.50
C ASP A 63 -6.37 3.73 -6.53
N ILE A 64 -5.74 3.87 -5.36
CA ILE A 64 -6.04 4.91 -4.36
C ILE A 64 -5.86 6.33 -4.94
N ARG A 65 -4.94 6.54 -5.90
CA ARG A 65 -4.78 7.84 -6.59
C ARG A 65 -6.03 8.31 -7.33
N ARG A 66 -6.93 7.40 -7.69
CA ARG A 66 -8.18 7.69 -8.40
C ARG A 66 -9.29 8.14 -7.47
N ALA A 67 -9.14 7.90 -6.17
CA ALA A 67 -10.14 8.24 -5.16
C ALA A 67 -10.59 9.71 -5.30
N GLY A 68 -11.91 9.90 -5.27
CA GLY A 68 -12.52 11.21 -5.37
C GLY A 68 -12.64 11.77 -6.79
N TYR A 69 -12.22 11.05 -7.84
CA TYR A 69 -12.52 11.48 -9.21
C TYR A 69 -14.04 11.59 -9.42
N TRP A 70 -14.45 12.65 -10.10
CA TRP A 70 -15.85 13.01 -10.34
C TRP A 70 -16.00 13.56 -11.76
N GLY A 71 -16.90 12.96 -12.55
CA GLY A 71 -17.20 13.34 -13.92
C GLY A 71 -17.81 14.74 -14.03
N GLY A 72 -18.52 15.18 -12.97
CA GLY A 72 -19.16 16.50 -12.88
C GLY A 72 -18.20 17.67 -12.65
N ALA A 73 -16.88 17.43 -12.57
CA ALA A 73 -15.85 18.46 -12.45
C ALA A 73 -15.62 19.24 -13.76
N VAL A 74 -16.68 19.84 -14.30
CA VAL A 74 -16.71 20.66 -15.52
C VAL A 74 -16.51 22.15 -15.21
N PRO A 75 -16.18 23.01 -16.19
CA PRO A 75 -16.14 24.46 -15.96
C PRO A 75 -17.46 24.94 -15.34
N GLU A 76 -17.36 25.82 -14.34
CA GLU A 76 -18.51 26.37 -13.58
C GLU A 76 -19.20 25.38 -12.62
N ALA A 77 -18.75 24.12 -12.54
CA ALA A 77 -19.21 23.21 -11.49
C ALA A 77 -18.82 23.71 -10.10
N ASP A 78 -19.73 23.51 -9.14
CA ASP A 78 -19.40 23.71 -7.74
C ASP A 78 -18.58 22.52 -7.25
N ILE A 79 -17.26 22.72 -7.12
CA ILE A 79 -16.32 21.69 -6.67
C ILE A 79 -16.55 21.25 -5.21
N PHE A 80 -17.38 21.98 -4.45
CA PHE A 80 -17.82 21.58 -3.11
C PHE A 80 -18.92 20.52 -3.14
N GLU A 81 -19.56 20.29 -4.28
CA GLU A 81 -20.65 19.30 -4.44
C GLU A 81 -20.15 17.92 -4.88
N ASN A 82 -18.83 17.66 -4.86
CA ASN A 82 -18.29 16.36 -5.24
C ASN A 82 -18.69 15.27 -4.21
N PRO A 83 -19.57 14.30 -4.57
CA PRO A 83 -20.06 13.30 -3.63
C PRO A 83 -19.01 12.22 -3.32
N PHE A 84 -17.93 12.13 -4.08
CA PHE A 84 -16.83 11.17 -3.88
C PHE A 84 -15.75 11.67 -2.91
N THR A 85 -15.81 12.94 -2.51
CA THR A 85 -14.85 13.53 -1.55
C THR A 85 -15.51 14.20 -0.37
N ASN A 86 -16.62 14.90 -0.58
CA ASN A 86 -17.31 15.69 0.45
C ASN A 86 -18.43 14.88 1.11
N GLN A 87 -18.39 14.79 2.44
CA GLN A 87 -19.36 14.06 3.23
C GLN A 87 -20.71 14.79 3.38
N ASP A 88 -20.74 16.11 3.17
CA ASP A 88 -21.95 16.94 3.32
C ASP A 88 -22.93 16.81 2.13
N VAL A 89 -22.49 16.20 1.03
CA VAL A 89 -23.30 15.97 -0.16
C VAL A 89 -24.22 14.76 0.08
N ALA A 90 -25.49 14.88 -0.26
CA ALA A 90 -26.46 13.80 -0.07
C ALA A 90 -26.12 12.60 -0.96
N GLY A 91 -26.05 11.40 -0.38
CA GLY A 91 -25.63 10.19 -1.10
C GLY A 91 -24.12 10.08 -1.32
N SER A 92 -23.33 10.93 -0.67
CA SER A 92 -21.87 10.89 -0.76
C SER A 92 -21.26 9.58 -0.29
N ALA A 93 -20.08 9.30 -0.83
CA ALA A 93 -19.24 8.18 -0.46
C ALA A 93 -17.78 8.61 -0.31
N PRO A 94 -17.45 9.54 0.60
CA PRO A 94 -16.07 9.97 0.78
C PRO A 94 -15.16 8.80 1.19
N ILE A 95 -13.86 9.07 1.20
CA ILE A 95 -12.85 8.11 1.68
C ILE A 95 -13.15 7.71 3.12
N GLY A 96 -13.08 6.41 3.40
CA GLY A 96 -13.25 5.85 4.73
C GLY A 96 -12.08 4.96 5.14
N ASN A 97 -11.70 5.03 6.42
CA ASN A 97 -10.71 4.14 7.03
C ASN A 97 -11.34 3.50 8.29
N PRO A 98 -12.24 2.51 8.13
CA PRO A 98 -12.96 1.94 9.27
C PRO A 98 -12.04 1.15 10.21
N SER A 99 -10.90 0.69 9.71
CA SER A 99 -9.84 0.10 10.52
C SER A 99 -8.47 0.35 9.89
N VAL A 100 -7.41 0.28 10.69
CA VAL A 100 -6.03 0.50 10.21
C VAL A 100 -5.67 -0.41 9.03
N SER A 101 -6.23 -1.62 8.97
CA SER A 101 -5.95 -2.59 7.91
C SER A 101 -6.97 -2.59 6.78
N CYS A 102 -7.85 -1.58 6.72
CA CYS A 102 -8.89 -1.47 5.70
C CYS A 102 -9.09 -0.02 5.27
N PHE A 103 -8.96 0.22 3.98
CA PHE A 103 -9.10 1.52 3.38
C PHE A 103 -10.11 1.46 2.24
N LEU A 104 -11.15 2.26 2.35
CA LEU A 104 -12.28 2.30 1.44
C LEU A 104 -12.33 3.66 0.77
N TYR A 105 -12.66 3.69 -0.50
CA TYR A 105 -12.74 4.91 -1.28
C TYR A 105 -13.70 4.71 -2.45
N SER A 106 -14.09 5.80 -3.08
CA SER A 106 -14.95 5.79 -4.24
C SER A 106 -14.41 6.70 -5.32
N TYR A 107 -14.87 6.51 -6.54
CA TYR A 107 -14.69 7.44 -7.64
C TYR A 107 -15.71 7.15 -8.73
N ASP A 108 -16.04 8.20 -9.47
CA ASP A 108 -16.99 8.17 -10.58
C ASP A 108 -16.42 7.33 -11.74
N PHE A 109 -16.87 6.10 -11.91
CA PHE A 109 -16.29 5.18 -12.89
C PHE A 109 -16.85 5.41 -14.29
N ASP A 110 -18.16 5.67 -14.39
CA ASP A 110 -18.87 5.81 -15.68
C ASP A 110 -19.17 7.26 -16.06
N ALA A 111 -18.79 8.22 -15.22
CA ALA A 111 -18.93 9.66 -15.40
C ALA A 111 -20.40 10.13 -15.42
N ASP A 112 -21.28 9.47 -14.65
CA ASP A 112 -22.70 9.82 -14.54
C ASP A 112 -23.01 10.82 -13.40
N GLU A 113 -21.99 11.21 -12.65
CA GLU A 113 -22.00 12.16 -11.54
C GLU A 113 -22.68 11.67 -10.24
N ASN A 114 -23.25 10.46 -10.23
CA ASN A 114 -23.91 9.86 -9.08
C ASN A 114 -22.98 8.84 -8.42
N VAL A 115 -23.21 8.57 -7.14
CA VAL A 115 -22.50 7.49 -6.46
C VAL A 115 -23.31 6.21 -6.57
N ASP A 116 -22.78 5.26 -7.33
CA ASP A 116 -23.39 3.95 -7.54
C ASP A 116 -22.74 2.82 -6.73
N THR A 117 -23.44 1.70 -6.63
CA THR A 117 -22.97 0.54 -5.85
C THR A 117 -21.69 -0.10 -6.40
N ASP A 118 -21.41 0.06 -7.68
CA ASP A 118 -20.19 -0.41 -8.34
C ASP A 118 -19.04 0.60 -8.29
N GLU A 119 -19.19 1.70 -7.53
CA GLU A 119 -18.17 2.73 -7.37
C GLU A 119 -17.51 2.75 -5.99
N TYR A 120 -17.84 1.75 -5.17
CA TYR A 120 -17.21 1.54 -3.87
C TYR A 120 -16.05 0.55 -4.00
N TYR A 121 -14.84 1.08 -3.83
CA TYR A 121 -13.59 0.35 -3.93
C TYR A 121 -12.85 0.34 -2.59
N GLY A 122 -11.76 -0.41 -2.52
CA GLY A 122 -10.98 -0.47 -1.30
C GLY A 122 -10.04 -1.65 -1.22
N PHE A 123 -9.25 -1.65 -0.16
CA PHE A 123 -8.31 -2.70 0.17
C PHE A 123 -8.47 -3.09 1.62
N LYS A 124 -8.32 -4.38 1.92
CA LYS A 124 -8.21 -4.84 3.29
C LYS A 124 -7.23 -5.99 3.43
N LEU A 125 -6.68 -6.11 4.63
CA LEU A 125 -6.10 -7.36 5.10
C LEU A 125 -7.23 -8.30 5.52
N ASP A 126 -7.29 -9.48 4.92
CA ASP A 126 -8.23 -10.54 5.27
C ASP A 126 -7.44 -11.81 5.61
N GLY A 127 -7.29 -12.08 6.91
CA GLY A 127 -6.37 -13.12 7.39
C GLY A 127 -4.92 -12.79 7.05
N THR A 128 -4.33 -13.57 6.13
CA THR A 128 -2.92 -13.46 5.70
C THR A 128 -2.77 -12.96 4.26
N THR A 129 -3.84 -12.49 3.62
CA THR A 129 -3.80 -11.97 2.25
C THR A 129 -4.47 -10.61 2.14
N ILE A 130 -4.17 -9.89 1.05
CA ILE A 130 -4.80 -8.62 0.71
C ILE A 130 -5.95 -8.90 -0.23
N ARG A 131 -7.10 -8.28 0.02
CA ARG A 131 -8.25 -8.28 -0.89
C ARG A 131 -8.53 -6.87 -1.38
N MET A 132 -8.99 -6.80 -2.63
CA MET A 132 -9.50 -5.59 -3.27
C MET A 132 -11.02 -5.65 -3.32
N ARG A 133 -11.71 -4.59 -2.93
CA ARG A 133 -13.16 -4.44 -3.11
C ARG A 133 -13.42 -4.03 -4.55
N LEU A 134 -14.25 -4.80 -5.24
CA LEU A 134 -14.66 -4.56 -6.63
C LEU A 134 -15.92 -3.71 -6.69
N THR A 135 -16.86 -3.93 -5.77
CA THR A 135 -18.10 -3.17 -5.65
C THR A 135 -18.55 -3.13 -4.18
N GLY A 136 -19.41 -2.18 -3.82
CA GLY A 136 -20.07 -2.11 -2.52
C GLY A 136 -21.50 -2.64 -2.56
N THR A 137 -22.18 -2.50 -1.42
CA THR A 137 -23.63 -2.67 -1.32
C THR A 137 -24.25 -1.30 -1.04
N ALA A 138 -25.46 -1.07 -1.58
CA ALA A 138 -26.21 0.15 -1.31
C ALA A 138 -26.42 0.36 0.20
N GLY A 139 -26.11 1.56 0.70
CA GLY A 139 -26.47 2.01 2.04
C GLY A 139 -25.39 1.94 3.12
N ASN A 140 -24.26 1.24 2.90
CA ASN A 140 -23.15 1.16 3.88
C ASN A 140 -21.97 2.09 3.54
N GLY A 141 -21.96 2.67 2.34
CA GLY A 141 -20.92 3.59 1.91
C GLY A 141 -19.50 3.02 2.05
N ASN A 142 -18.57 3.90 2.43
CA ASN A 142 -17.20 3.56 2.79
C ASN A 142 -17.01 3.42 4.31
N THR A 143 -17.99 2.87 5.03
CA THR A 143 -17.94 2.77 6.51
C THR A 143 -17.76 1.35 7.05
N ASP A 144 -17.99 0.31 6.24
CA ASP A 144 -17.85 -1.09 6.65
C ASP A 144 -16.93 -1.88 5.71
N CYS A 145 -15.90 -2.50 6.29
CA CYS A 145 -14.91 -3.33 5.60
C CYS A 145 -15.38 -4.75 5.29
N ASN A 146 -16.54 -5.15 5.82
CA ASN A 146 -17.17 -6.43 5.52
C ASN A 146 -18.18 -6.32 4.38
N ASP A 147 -18.52 -5.10 3.98
CA ASP A 147 -19.48 -4.83 2.93
C ASP A 147 -18.88 -4.99 1.52
N GLY A 148 -19.74 -5.35 0.56
CA GLY A 148 -19.42 -5.37 -0.85
C GLY A 148 -18.86 -6.69 -1.38
N ASN A 149 -18.56 -6.68 -2.68
CA ASN A 149 -17.92 -7.78 -3.37
C ASN A 149 -16.40 -7.60 -3.34
N TRP A 150 -15.70 -8.60 -2.82
CA TRP A 150 -14.25 -8.59 -2.72
C TRP A 150 -13.67 -9.58 -3.73
N ALA A 151 -12.65 -9.14 -4.45
CA ALA A 151 -11.85 -10.01 -5.27
C ALA A 151 -11.21 -11.13 -4.43
N GLY A 152 -10.71 -12.15 -5.13
CA GLY A 152 -9.87 -13.17 -4.52
C GLY A 152 -8.56 -12.58 -3.98
N GLU A 153 -7.63 -13.48 -3.70
CA GLU A 153 -6.34 -13.12 -3.13
C GLU A 153 -5.52 -12.29 -4.12
N LEU A 154 -5.07 -11.10 -3.70
CA LEU A 154 -4.19 -10.25 -4.52
C LEU A 154 -2.78 -10.83 -4.62
N ILE A 155 -2.34 -11.49 -3.54
CA ILE A 155 -1.08 -12.20 -3.44
C ILE A 155 -1.42 -13.64 -3.04
N ASP A 156 -0.78 -14.59 -3.71
CA ASP A 156 -0.91 -16.03 -3.44
C ASP A 156 -0.49 -16.36 -2.00
N SER A 157 -1.48 -16.72 -1.18
CA SER A 157 -1.30 -16.99 0.23
C SER A 157 -0.59 -18.33 0.53
N ASP A 158 -0.39 -19.19 -0.48
CA ASP A 158 0.40 -20.42 -0.34
C ASP A 158 1.91 -20.12 -0.37
N ILE A 159 2.32 -18.97 -0.92
CA ILE A 159 3.73 -18.60 -1.07
C ILE A 159 4.11 -17.47 -0.10
N VAL A 160 3.27 -16.44 0.00
CA VAL A 160 3.53 -15.23 0.77
C VAL A 160 2.40 -15.01 1.78
N SER A 161 2.76 -14.88 3.05
CA SER A 161 1.84 -14.49 4.12
C SER A 161 2.02 -13.01 4.43
N ILE A 162 0.93 -12.26 4.40
CA ILE A 162 0.90 -10.86 4.82
C ILE A 162 0.72 -10.79 6.34
N ASN A 163 1.70 -10.22 7.01
CA ASN A 163 1.74 -10.12 8.46
C ASN A 163 1.04 -8.85 8.97
N SER A 164 1.13 -7.76 8.20
CA SER A 164 0.53 -6.48 8.53
C SER A 164 0.31 -5.66 7.27
N LEU A 165 -0.84 -5.00 7.18
CA LEU A 165 -1.14 -3.95 6.23
C LEU A 165 -1.75 -2.81 7.02
N GLN A 166 -1.19 -1.62 6.87
CA GLN A 166 -1.65 -0.43 7.58
C GLN A 166 -1.82 0.72 6.61
N PHE A 167 -2.97 1.37 6.67
CA PHE A 167 -3.28 2.61 5.98
C PHE A 167 -3.32 3.72 7.01
N LEU A 168 -2.38 4.65 6.92
CA LEU A 168 -2.19 5.74 7.85
C LEU A 168 -2.52 7.06 7.11
N PRO A 169 -3.79 7.48 7.11
CA PRO A 169 -4.19 8.73 6.47
C PRO A 169 -3.67 9.93 7.26
N THR A 170 -3.28 10.96 6.54
CA THR A 170 -2.89 12.27 7.08
C THR A 170 -3.53 13.35 6.23
N SER A 171 -4.04 14.39 6.88
CA SER A 171 -4.66 15.53 6.23
C SER A 171 -3.81 16.78 6.41
N THR A 172 -3.69 17.59 5.37
CA THR A 172 -3.21 18.97 5.45
C THR A 172 -4.35 19.89 5.06
N CYS A 173 -4.71 20.78 5.97
CA CYS A 173 -5.91 21.59 5.81
C CYS A 173 -5.54 23.02 5.43
N LEU A 174 -6.43 23.75 4.76
CA LEU A 174 -6.24 25.17 4.47
C LEU A 174 -7.59 25.85 4.55
N ASN A 175 -7.72 26.87 5.40
CA ASN A 175 -8.88 27.75 5.36
C ASN A 175 -8.67 28.76 4.22
N ALA A 176 -9.53 28.72 3.22
CA ALA A 176 -9.45 29.56 2.03
C ALA A 176 -10.13 30.93 2.19
N ASP A 177 -10.91 31.12 3.25
CA ASP A 177 -11.63 32.37 3.53
C ASP A 177 -10.90 33.28 4.52
N ILE A 178 -9.83 32.78 5.15
CA ILE A 178 -9.04 33.55 6.08
C ILE A 178 -8.25 34.66 5.38
N THR A 179 -8.30 35.86 5.97
CA THR A 179 -7.54 37.03 5.50
C THR A 179 -6.26 37.25 6.30
N ASP A 180 -5.29 37.93 5.70
CA ASP A 180 -4.04 38.32 6.38
C ASP A 180 -4.30 39.18 7.62
N ASP A 181 -5.36 39.99 7.60
CA ASP A 181 -5.78 40.85 8.73
C ASP A 181 -6.31 40.01 9.90
N GLU A 182 -7.08 38.95 9.63
CA GLU A 182 -7.57 38.01 10.65
C GLU A 182 -6.42 37.23 11.28
N ILE A 183 -5.44 36.79 10.47
CA ILE A 183 -4.22 36.13 10.97
C ILE A 183 -3.44 37.09 11.88
N ALA A 184 -3.27 38.35 11.46
CA ALA A 184 -2.58 39.36 12.26
C ALA A 184 -3.31 39.67 13.58
N ALA A 185 -4.65 39.67 13.56
CA ALA A 185 -5.48 39.91 14.74
C ALA A 185 -5.48 38.74 15.74
N ALA A 186 -5.34 37.50 15.27
CA ALA A 186 -5.33 36.31 16.12
C ALA A 186 -4.08 36.19 17.01
N GLY A 187 -3.00 36.91 16.68
CA GLY A 187 -1.77 36.97 17.46
C GLY A 187 -0.75 35.89 17.11
N ALA A 188 0.49 36.07 17.58
CA ALA A 188 1.61 35.21 17.23
C ALA A 188 1.39 33.76 17.73
N GLY A 189 1.48 32.79 16.81
CA GLY A 189 1.34 31.36 17.11
C GLY A 189 -0.01 30.75 16.74
N VAL A 190 -0.99 31.55 16.31
CA VAL A 190 -2.22 31.04 15.72
C VAL A 190 -1.96 30.75 14.24
N SER A 191 -1.95 29.46 13.88
CA SER A 191 -1.81 29.07 12.48
C SER A 191 -3.18 29.13 11.82
N PRO A 192 -3.30 29.64 10.58
CA PRO A 192 -4.42 29.26 9.71
C PRO A 192 -4.52 27.73 9.74
N VAL A 193 -5.69 27.16 9.45
CA VAL A 193 -5.93 25.70 9.52
C VAL A 193 -4.92 24.88 8.69
N ASN A 194 -3.97 25.50 7.99
CA ASN A 194 -2.65 25.00 7.56
C ASN A 194 -1.83 24.23 8.63
N GLN A 195 -2.33 23.06 9.00
CA GLN A 195 -1.68 22.08 9.85
C GLN A 195 -1.77 20.71 9.19
N SER A 196 -0.70 19.93 9.30
CA SER A 196 -0.72 18.50 8.99
C SER A 196 -1.19 17.76 10.22
N ASN A 197 -2.27 16.99 10.10
CA ASN A 197 -2.91 16.30 11.21
C ASN A 197 -3.18 14.83 10.87
N THR A 198 -3.21 13.99 11.90
CA THR A 198 -3.61 12.58 11.80
C THR A 198 -5.13 12.40 11.90
N VAL A 199 -5.87 13.49 12.01
CA VAL A 199 -7.34 13.54 12.03
C VAL A 199 -7.85 14.46 10.92
N SER A 200 -9.15 14.35 10.61
CA SER A 200 -9.81 15.19 9.60
C SER A 200 -9.68 16.69 9.88
N CYS A 201 -9.75 17.48 8.82
CA CYS A 201 -9.66 18.94 8.92
C CYS A 201 -10.78 19.58 9.73
N GLU A 202 -11.97 18.96 9.77
CA GLU A 202 -13.09 19.40 10.59
C GLU A 202 -12.76 19.31 12.09
N VAL A 203 -12.14 18.20 12.51
CA VAL A 203 -11.72 18.00 13.89
C VAL A 203 -10.56 18.95 14.24
N ALA A 204 -9.67 19.21 13.29
CA ALA A 204 -8.57 20.16 13.45
C ALA A 204 -9.05 21.62 13.55
N ALA A 205 -10.16 21.95 12.89
CA ALA A 205 -10.78 23.27 12.92
C ALA A 205 -11.53 23.53 14.24
N ALA A 206 -12.00 22.47 14.93
CA ALA A 206 -12.69 22.60 16.20
C ALA A 206 -11.80 23.28 17.27
N GLY A 207 -12.18 24.49 17.68
CA GLY A 207 -11.44 25.29 18.67
C GLY A 207 -10.29 26.11 18.09
N ASN A 208 -10.10 26.14 16.77
CA ASN A 208 -9.21 27.08 16.11
C ASN A 208 -9.90 28.45 16.01
N ALA A 209 -9.26 29.50 16.54
CA ALA A 209 -9.79 30.87 16.53
C ALA A 209 -9.93 31.48 15.13
N LEU A 210 -9.32 30.85 14.12
CA LEU A 210 -9.33 31.26 12.71
C LEU A 210 -10.21 30.34 11.83
N ALA A 211 -11.09 29.55 12.45
CA ALA A 211 -12.01 28.65 11.77
C ALA A 211 -13.45 29.03 12.14
N ASN A 212 -14.17 29.65 11.20
CA ASN A 212 -15.56 30.04 11.37
C ASN A 212 -16.50 29.10 10.62
N SER A 213 -17.75 29.02 11.07
CA SER A 213 -18.80 28.30 10.34
C SER A 213 -18.97 28.90 8.93
N ASN A 214 -19.16 28.03 7.95
CA ASN A 214 -19.21 28.29 6.50
C ASN A 214 -17.89 28.66 5.80
N ASP A 215 -16.77 28.74 6.53
CA ASP A 215 -15.45 28.92 5.92
C ASP A 215 -15.15 27.73 5.00
N ARG A 216 -14.63 28.04 3.81
CA ARG A 216 -14.21 27.06 2.81
C ARG A 216 -12.90 26.43 3.22
N ILE A 217 -12.90 25.11 3.36
CA ILE A 217 -11.72 24.33 3.70
C ILE A 217 -11.26 23.53 2.49
N ILE A 218 -9.95 23.55 2.28
CA ILE A 218 -9.24 22.68 1.35
C ILE A 218 -8.46 21.66 2.16
N GLU A 219 -8.86 20.40 2.07
CA GLU A 219 -8.19 19.27 2.74
C GLU A 219 -7.44 18.43 1.71
N ARG A 220 -6.11 18.52 1.76
CA ARG A 220 -5.22 17.63 1.02
C ARG A 220 -4.97 16.38 1.82
N ARG A 221 -5.24 15.22 1.21
CA ARG A 221 -5.15 13.92 1.88
C ARG A 221 -3.99 13.11 1.33
N GLU A 222 -3.20 12.56 2.22
CA GLU A 222 -2.16 11.59 1.92
C GLU A 222 -2.41 10.33 2.73
N VAL A 223 -2.01 9.18 2.18
CA VAL A 223 -2.10 7.89 2.88
C VAL A 223 -0.74 7.24 2.82
N ASN A 224 -0.15 6.99 3.99
CA ASN A 224 1.03 6.16 4.10
C ASN A 224 0.59 4.70 4.26
N ILE A 225 1.03 3.86 3.33
CA ILE A 225 0.73 2.43 3.29
C ILE A 225 1.98 1.68 3.76
N VAL A 226 1.85 0.92 4.84
CA VAL A 226 2.90 0.07 5.40
C VAL A 226 2.47 -1.38 5.20
N LEU A 227 3.21 -2.11 4.35
CA LEU A 227 2.93 -3.50 4.03
C LEU A 227 4.11 -4.38 4.49
N THR A 228 3.83 -5.36 5.34
CA THR A 228 4.81 -6.36 5.79
C THR A 228 4.33 -7.75 5.44
N GLY A 229 5.18 -8.51 4.77
CA GLY A 229 4.94 -9.91 4.44
C GLY A 229 6.17 -10.79 4.64
N SER A 230 5.94 -12.08 4.74
CA SER A 230 6.96 -13.12 4.90
C SER A 230 6.63 -14.32 4.04
N LEU A 231 7.62 -15.17 3.77
CA LEU A 231 7.38 -16.43 3.07
C LEU A 231 6.70 -17.44 3.98
N VAL A 232 5.74 -18.19 3.44
CA VAL A 232 5.04 -19.25 4.19
C VAL A 232 6.01 -20.35 4.63
N ASP A 233 6.94 -20.73 3.74
CA ASP A 233 7.96 -21.75 4.01
C ASP A 233 9.04 -21.32 5.02
N ASP A 234 9.27 -20.01 5.17
CA ASP A 234 10.33 -19.47 6.02
C ASP A 234 9.98 -18.05 6.50
N ALA A 235 9.38 -17.99 7.69
CA ALA A 235 8.96 -16.74 8.31
C ALA A 235 10.14 -15.79 8.65
N ASN A 236 11.39 -16.27 8.65
CA ASN A 236 12.56 -15.40 8.86
C ASN A 236 12.82 -14.50 7.65
N VAL A 237 12.38 -14.90 6.46
CA VAL A 237 12.44 -14.07 5.26
C VAL A 237 11.23 -13.15 5.26
N THR A 238 11.39 -12.00 5.92
CA THR A 238 10.38 -10.95 6.01
C THR A 238 10.81 -9.72 5.21
N LYS A 239 9.84 -9.04 4.61
CA LYS A 239 10.04 -7.77 3.90
C LYS A 239 8.95 -6.79 4.30
N THR A 240 9.35 -5.54 4.52
CA THR A 240 8.44 -4.41 4.67
C THR A 240 8.65 -3.44 3.51
N VAL A 241 7.54 -3.01 2.90
CA VAL A 241 7.48 -2.00 1.84
C VAL A 241 6.56 -0.89 2.31
N ASN A 242 7.01 0.37 2.14
CA ASN A 242 6.24 1.55 2.51
C ASN A 242 6.06 2.44 1.29
N SER A 243 4.87 3.02 1.12
CA SER A 243 4.62 4.00 0.07
C SER A 243 3.63 5.04 0.55
N THR A 244 3.87 6.30 0.17
CA THR A 244 2.93 7.40 0.41
C THR A 244 2.21 7.72 -0.88
N VAL A 245 0.88 7.77 -0.81
CA VAL A 245 0.02 8.18 -1.92
C VAL A 245 -0.72 9.46 -1.56
N ILE A 246 -0.59 10.48 -2.41
CA ILE A 246 -1.43 11.67 -2.36
C ILE A 246 -2.70 11.37 -3.15
N ILE A 247 -3.85 11.57 -2.51
CA ILE A 247 -5.15 11.50 -3.18
C ILE A 247 -5.27 12.74 -4.06
N ARG A 248 -5.49 12.55 -5.36
CA ARG A 248 -5.37 13.65 -6.33
C ARG A 248 -6.46 14.70 -6.20
N ASN A 249 -7.66 14.28 -5.75
CA ASN A 249 -8.74 15.22 -5.52
C ASN A 249 -8.78 15.63 -4.05
N ASP A 250 -8.43 16.90 -3.80
CA ASP A 250 -8.52 17.51 -2.48
C ASP A 250 -10.01 17.50 -2.04
N ASN A 251 -10.26 17.28 -0.76
CA ASN A 251 -11.61 17.38 -0.21
C ASN A 251 -11.94 18.85 0.04
N LEU A 252 -13.05 19.31 -0.52
CA LEU A 252 -13.48 20.70 -0.46
C LEU A 252 -14.85 20.74 0.19
N TYR A 253 -14.94 21.39 1.34
CA TYR A 253 -16.17 21.45 2.13
C TYR A 253 -16.23 22.75 2.92
N ARG A 254 -17.37 23.00 3.57
CA ARG A 254 -17.58 24.17 4.42
C ARG A 254 -17.60 23.71 5.87
N LEU A 255 -16.98 24.49 6.76
CA LEU A 255 -17.11 24.18 8.19
C LEU A 255 -18.57 24.29 8.64
N PRO A 256 -19.05 23.35 9.47
CA PRO A 256 -20.39 23.42 10.05
C PRO A 256 -20.57 24.64 10.96
#